data_AF-A0A4P9Z2U4-F1
#
_entry.id   AF-A0A4P9Z2U4-F1
#
_cell.length_a   1.000
_cell.length_b   1.000
_cell.length_c   1.000
_cell.angle_alpha   90.00
_cell.angle_beta   90.00
_cell.angle_gamma   90.00
#
_symmetry.space_group_name_H-M   'P 1'
#
loop_
_entity.id
_entity.type
_entity.pdbx_description
1 polymer ?
#
loop_
_entity_poly.entity_id
_entity_poly.type
_entity_poly.pdbx_seq_one_letter_code
_entity_poly.pdbx_strand_id
1 'polypeptide(L)' 'VIVVTSNHRTNAFGFFASEDVRGNAGIEDQRAAMQWVKRNIAAFGGDPDNITIFGFSSGATSLGIHL' A
#
# COMPACT_ATOMS: atom_id res chain seq x y z
N VAL A 1 10.08 -13.47 11.18
CA VAL A 1 9.44 -12.62 10.14
C VAL A 1 8.08 -12.16 10.65
N ILE A 2 7.67 -10.94 10.33
CA ILE A 2 6.32 -10.42 10.63
C ILE A 2 5.59 -10.23 9.30
N VAL A 3 4.40 -10.79 9.19
CA VAL A 3 3.55 -10.64 8.00
C VAL A 3 2.47 -9.62 8.30
N VAL A 4 2.40 -8.57 7.50
CA VAL A 4 1.33 -7.57 7.57
C VAL A 4 0.52 -7.64 6.28
N THR A 5 -0.79 -7.77 6.40
CA THR A 5 -1.73 -7.64 5.28
C THR A 5 -2.59 -6.40 5.51
N SER A 6 -2.89 -5.66 4.44
CA SER A 6 -3.70 -4.46 4.49
C SER A 6 -4.70 -4.44 3.35
N ASN A 7 -5.84 -3.78 3.58
CA ASN A 7 -6.84 -3.52 2.57
C ASN A 7 -6.63 -2.12 1.98
N HIS A 8 -7.07 -1.95 0.74
CA HIS A 8 -7.14 -0.65 0.05
C HIS A 8 -8.45 -0.56 -0.72
N ARG A 9 -8.87 0.66 -1.06
CA ARG A 9 -10.07 0.86 -1.88
C ARG A 9 -9.89 0.27 -3.28
N THR A 10 -10.96 -0.29 -3.83
CA THR A 10 -10.98 -0.96 -5.15
C THR A 10 -12.04 -0.36 -6.07
N ASN A 11 -11.98 -0.73 -7.36
CA ASN A 11 -12.92 -0.30 -8.40
C ASN A 11 -13.10 1.24 -8.44
N ALA A 12 -14.30 1.74 -8.70
CA ALA A 12 -14.57 3.18 -8.75
C ALA A 12 -14.17 3.90 -7.44
N PHE A 13 -14.34 3.27 -6.28
CA PHE A 13 -13.97 3.90 -5.01
C PHE A 13 -12.46 4.04 -4.80
N GLY A 14 -11.66 3.21 -5.47
CA GLY A 14 -10.19 3.28 -5.42
C GLY A 14 -9.56 3.99 -6.60
N PHE A 15 -10.19 3.97 -7.76
CA PHE A 15 -9.53 4.28 -9.03
C PHE A 15 -10.36 5.17 -9.96
N PHE A 16 -11.51 5.69 -9.52
CA PHE A 16 -12.22 6.70 -10.30
C PHE A 16 -11.38 7.98 -10.43
N ALA A 17 -11.29 8.48 -11.67
CA ALA A 17 -10.62 9.73 -11.99
C ALA A 17 -11.51 10.57 -12.92
N SER A 18 -11.47 11.89 -12.73
CA SER A 18 -12.13 12.90 -13.56
C SER A 18 -11.30 14.18 -13.55
N GLU A 19 -11.74 15.24 -14.23
CA GLU A 19 -11.05 16.54 -14.18
C GLU A 19 -10.95 17.10 -12.75
N ASP A 20 -11.96 16.87 -11.92
CA ASP A 20 -12.00 17.31 -10.51
C ASP A 20 -11.40 16.29 -9.52
N VAL A 21 -11.16 15.04 -9.97
CA VAL A 21 -10.74 13.93 -9.10
C VAL A 21 -9.46 13.30 -9.62
N ARG A 22 -8.36 13.48 -8.88
CA ARG A 22 -7.02 12.96 -9.24
C ARG A 22 -6.96 11.44 -9.44
N GLY A 23 -7.87 10.70 -8.82
CA GLY A 23 -7.92 9.25 -8.83
C GLY A 23 -6.80 8.57 -8.04
N ASN A 24 -6.64 7.26 -8.28
CA ASN A 24 -5.64 6.40 -7.64
C ASN A 24 -5.69 6.39 -6.10
N ALA A 25 -6.85 6.66 -5.51
CA ALA A 25 -7.06 6.59 -4.08
C ALA A 25 -6.66 5.23 -3.47
N GLY A 26 -6.83 4.12 -4.20
CA GLY A 26 -6.37 2.79 -3.80
C GLY A 26 -4.84 2.65 -3.75
N ILE A 27 -4.10 3.34 -4.63
CA ILE A 27 -2.63 3.40 -4.57
C ILE A 27 -2.18 4.25 -3.36
N GLU A 28 -2.87 5.36 -3.11
CA GLU A 28 -2.60 6.21 -1.94
C GLU A 28 -2.88 5.48 -0.62
N ASP A 29 -3.91 4.64 -0.56
CA ASP A 29 -4.19 3.79 0.60
C ASP A 29 -3.03 2.81 0.86
N GLN A 30 -2.51 2.16 -0.18
CA GLN A 30 -1.35 1.28 -0.05
C GLN A 30 -0.12 2.04 0.45
N ARG A 31 0.12 3.26 -0.06
CA ARG A 31 1.21 4.12 0.43
C ARG A 31 1.03 4.48 1.90
N ALA A 32 -0.18 4.84 2.31
CA ALA A 32 -0.51 5.13 3.71
C ALA A 32 -0.27 3.89 4.60
N ALA A 33 -0.63 2.70 4.13
CA ALA A 33 -0.36 1.44 4.83
C ALA A 33 1.14 1.18 4.98
N MET A 34 1.94 1.34 3.92
CA MET A 34 3.40 1.16 3.98
C MET A 34 4.05 2.15 4.95
N GLN A 35 3.62 3.41 4.94
CA GLN A 35 4.10 4.41 5.88
C GLN A 35 3.70 4.09 7.33
N TRP A 36 2.49 3.56 7.55
CA TRP A 36 2.07 3.11 8.86
C TRP A 36 2.94 1.95 9.33
N VAL A 37 3.21 0.96 8.48
CA VAL A 37 4.12 -0.15 8.82
C VAL A 37 5.50 0.38 9.17
N LYS A 38 6.10 1.22 8.32
CA LYS A 38 7.44 1.81 8.58
C LYS A 38 7.52 2.53 9.93
N ARG A 39 6.47 3.27 10.32
CA ARG A 39 6.42 4.00 11.60
C ARG A 39 6.18 3.13 12.82
N ASN A 40 5.49 1.99 12.68
CA ASN A 40 4.95 1.25 13.82
C ASN A 40 5.50 -0.16 13.99
N ILE A 41 6.11 -0.76 12.97
CA ILE A 41 6.46 -2.19 12.99
C ILE A 41 7.46 -2.56 14.10
N ALA A 42 8.28 -1.61 14.54
CA ALA A 42 9.19 -1.76 15.68
C ALA A 42 8.45 -2.11 16.98
N ALA A 43 7.26 -1.56 17.21
CA ALA A 43 6.44 -1.87 18.38
C ALA A 43 5.92 -3.32 18.39
N PHE A 44 5.92 -3.98 17.23
CA PHE A 44 5.54 -5.39 17.08
C PHE A 44 6.77 -6.32 16.98
N GLY A 45 7.98 -5.79 17.18
CA GLY A 45 9.24 -6.54 17.10
C GLY A 45 9.82 -6.69 15.69
N GLY A 46 9.38 -5.88 14.72
CA GLY A 46 9.93 -5.87 13.37
C GLY A 46 11.02 -4.81 13.19
N ASP A 47 11.83 -4.96 12.16
CA ASP A 47 12.84 -3.98 11.78
C ASP A 47 12.26 -3.03 10.71
N PRO A 48 12.08 -1.73 11.01
CA PRO A 48 11.56 -0.77 10.05
C PRO A 48 12.47 -0.60 8.83
N ASP A 49 13.78 -0.86 8.93
CA ASP A 49 14.75 -0.70 7.84
C ASP A 49 14.87 -1.97 6.96
N ASN A 50 14.20 -3.05 7.34
CA ASN A 50 14.18 -4.31 6.59
C ASN A 50 12.75 -4.75 6.27
N ILE A 51 12.10 -4.00 5.38
CA ILE A 51 10.72 -4.26 4.91
C ILE A 51 10.76 -4.81 3.49
N THR A 52 10.19 -5.99 3.29
CA THR A 52 9.91 -6.55 1.95
C THR A 52 8.43 -6.37 1.63
N ILE A 53 8.14 -5.80 0.47
CA ILE A 53 6.78 -5.69 -0.06
C ILE A 53 6.60 -6.75 -1.13
N PHE A 54 5.52 -7.52 -1.06
CA PHE A 54 5.21 -8.57 -2.03
C PHE A 54 3.72 -8.54 -2.41
N GLY A 55 3.41 -8.97 -3.63
CA GLY A 55 2.05 -8.94 -4.17
C GLY A 55 1.88 -9.92 -5.33
N PHE A 56 0.63 -10.27 -5.62
CA PHE A 56 0.26 -11.17 -6.72
C PHE A 56 -0.74 -10.49 -7.66
N SER A 57 -0.66 -10.75 -8.96
CA SER A 57 -1.54 -10.16 -9.99
C SER A 57 -1.58 -8.63 -9.89
N SER A 58 -2.75 -8.01 -9.75
CA SER A 58 -2.91 -6.55 -9.56
C SER A 58 -2.13 -6.00 -8.35
N GLY A 59 -1.89 -6.82 -7.34
CA GLY A 59 -1.00 -6.48 -6.23
C GLY A 59 0.44 -6.27 -6.70
N ALA A 60 0.96 -7.14 -7.57
CA ALA A 60 2.29 -6.99 -8.15
C ALA A 60 2.39 -5.75 -9.05
N THR A 61 1.35 -5.47 -9.86
CA THR A 61 1.26 -4.22 -10.64
C THR A 61 1.31 -2.99 -9.72
N SER A 62 0.58 -3.04 -8.61
CA SER A 62 0.58 -1.93 -7.65
C SER A 62 1.96 -1.68 -7.04
N LEU A 63 2.75 -2.74 -6.79
CA LEU A 63 4.13 -2.58 -6.32
C LEU A 63 5.01 -1.89 -7.36
N GLY A 64 4.85 -2.26 -8.64
CA GLY A 64 5.55 -1.60 -9.74
C GLY A 64 5.26 -0.10 -9.83
N ILE A 65 4.08 0.37 -9.39
CA ILE A 65 3.73 1.79 -9.35
C ILE A 65 4.43 2.55 -8.21
N HIS A 66 4.85 1.86 -7.14
CA HIS A 66 5.54 2.49 -6.00
C HIS A 66 7.07 2.53 -6.14
N LEU A 67 7.62 1.95 -7.21
CA LEU A 67 9.04 2.01 -7.56
C LEU A 67 9.33 3.25 -8.42
#